data_AF-A0A0B6X1Q6-F1
#
_entry.id   AF-A0A0B6X1Q6-F1
#
_cell.length_a   1.000
_cell.length_b   1.000
_cell.length_c   1.000
_cell.angle_alpha   90.00
_cell.angle_beta   90.00
_cell.angle_gamma   90.00
#
_symmetry.space_group_name_H-M   'P 1'
#
loop_
_entity.id
_entity.type
_entity.pdbx_description
1 polymer ?
#
loop_
_entity_poly.entity_id
_entity_poly.type
_entity_poly.pdbx_seq_one_letter_code
_entity_poly.pdbx_strand_id
1 'polypeptide(L)'
;MRRTFAIVLALSALVSAAWAQQAQPKVVSGITPNGVIGEVQAVDAVGKKLIVRADGTGELVTVLLDDATRFVRTRPGATTLEGATAITLADISIGDRVWARGRVADDRKSVPARAVIVMTKADIAEKRERERAEWRQRGIVGTVTAIDPAKREITIQARSFGGPQTVVIEAGPTVKFRRYAPDSVKFDDAKPSAFEEIQVGDQLRAKGDRSPDGTRFKAEEVVTGSFRTVFGTVVSVDQTSKEIKIKDLQSQQVLTVVTSKDALLRRIPPEFANFLAQRANGQAGGGMGQWRNRPEGARPPREGMAGPPQQGGQGGPGGGPRMMRGGMDIQDMLERLPALEVSELKPGDLIVVSSTKGNDPSRLTAVTVVAGLDALLPTLQNRAASGRLGSGMDLGLPGGLLDFGIGLP
;
A
#
# COMPACT_ATOMS: atom_id res chain seq x y z
N MET A 1 37.19 72.74 -1.96
CA MET A 1 37.60 71.68 -2.91
C MET A 1 37.13 70.33 -2.38
N ARG A 2 36.70 69.49 -3.31
CA ARG A 2 36.03 68.17 -3.21
C ARG A 2 36.45 67.26 -2.03
N ARG A 3 35.42 66.65 -1.39
CA ARG A 3 35.25 65.22 -0.96
C ARG A 3 36.51 64.54 -0.37
N THR A 4 36.49 63.84 0.77
CA THR A 4 35.59 62.72 1.14
C THR A 4 35.92 62.20 2.56
N PHE A 5 34.92 61.60 3.20
CA PHE A 5 34.94 60.81 4.44
C PHE A 5 36.00 59.69 4.49
N ALA A 6 36.51 59.40 5.70
CA ALA A 6 37.08 58.09 6.06
C ALA A 6 36.52 57.65 7.41
N ILE A 7 35.59 56.68 7.36
CA ILE A 7 35.06 55.92 8.50
C ILE A 7 35.98 54.74 8.76
N VAL A 8 36.22 54.48 10.03
CA VAL A 8 37.08 53.44 10.61
C VAL A 8 36.65 52.05 10.14
N LEU A 9 37.60 51.29 9.57
CA LEU A 9 37.43 49.90 9.15
C LEU A 9 38.35 49.02 10.01
N ALA A 10 37.76 48.16 10.85
CA ALA A 10 38.47 47.10 11.54
C ALA A 10 38.68 45.92 10.59
N LEU A 11 39.95 45.57 10.34
CA LEU A 11 40.36 44.45 9.49
C LEU A 11 40.71 43.25 10.38
N SER A 12 39.84 42.25 10.44
CA SER A 12 40.15 40.92 10.98
C SER A 12 40.52 39.98 9.83
N ALA A 13 41.66 39.30 9.98
CA ALA A 13 42.30 38.48 8.96
C ALA A 13 41.63 37.11 8.75
N LEU A 14 41.74 36.63 7.52
CA LEU A 14 41.25 35.36 6.98
C LEU A 14 41.86 34.11 7.64
N VAL A 15 41.03 33.08 7.83
CA VAL A 15 41.44 31.67 7.68
C VAL A 15 40.36 30.96 6.85
N SER A 16 40.79 30.38 5.72
CA SER A 16 40.00 29.49 4.87
C SER A 16 40.23 28.04 5.29
N ALA A 17 39.16 27.27 5.52
CA ALA A 17 39.13 25.80 5.44
C ALA A 17 37.67 25.40 5.23
N ALA A 18 37.29 25.06 4.00
CA ALA A 18 37.26 23.69 3.48
C ALA A 18 36.05 22.90 3.98
N TRP A 19 35.33 22.32 3.00
CA TRP A 19 34.08 21.61 3.15
C TRP A 19 34.17 20.46 4.15
N ALA A 20 33.15 20.33 5.00
CA ALA A 20 32.80 19.06 5.63
C ALA A 20 31.34 18.77 5.32
N GLN A 21 31.17 18.03 4.23
CA GLN A 21 29.94 17.46 3.74
C GLN A 21 29.76 16.09 4.40
N GLN A 22 28.88 15.96 5.40
CA GLN A 22 28.32 14.67 5.86
C GLN A 22 27.21 14.96 6.88
N ALA A 23 26.03 14.35 6.80
CA ALA A 23 25.80 12.96 6.50
C ALA A 23 24.64 12.73 5.52
N GLN A 24 24.89 11.89 4.51
CA GLN A 24 23.85 11.17 3.80
C GLN A 24 23.15 10.18 4.74
N PRO A 25 21.87 9.87 4.52
CA PRO A 25 21.17 8.84 5.27
C PRO A 25 21.91 7.51 5.13
N LYS A 26 22.35 6.97 6.27
CA LYS A 26 23.06 5.70 6.37
C LYS A 26 22.14 4.59 5.85
N VAL A 27 22.42 4.08 4.67
CA VAL A 27 21.83 2.80 4.21
C VAL A 27 22.21 1.78 5.26
N VAL A 28 21.23 1.26 6.00
CA VAL A 28 21.46 0.19 6.98
C VAL A 28 21.84 -1.04 6.19
N SER A 29 23.13 -1.22 5.93
CA SER A 29 23.68 -2.45 5.39
C SER A 29 23.36 -3.57 6.38
N GLY A 30 22.65 -4.60 5.91
CA GLY A 30 22.38 -5.81 6.69
C GLY A 30 23.66 -6.53 7.11
N ILE A 31 24.80 -6.20 6.50
CA ILE A 31 26.13 -6.63 6.93
C ILE A 31 26.71 -5.58 7.89
N THR A 32 26.98 -6.01 9.13
CA THR A 32 27.66 -5.24 10.18
C THR A 32 28.95 -5.95 10.60
N PRO A 33 29.91 -5.31 11.27
CA PRO A 33 31.11 -6.00 11.77
C PRO A 33 30.82 -7.19 12.70
N ASN A 34 29.65 -7.18 13.34
CA ASN A 34 29.23 -8.14 14.36
C ASN A 34 28.21 -9.17 13.86
N GLY A 35 27.91 -9.16 12.57
CA GLY A 35 27.03 -10.17 11.98
C GLY A 35 26.29 -9.69 10.74
N VAL A 36 25.50 -10.60 10.18
CA VAL A 36 24.63 -10.35 9.04
C VAL A 36 23.17 -10.53 9.42
N ILE A 37 22.33 -9.59 9.01
CA ILE A 37 20.87 -9.64 9.08
C ILE A 37 20.34 -9.80 7.66
N GLY A 38 19.48 -10.78 7.44
CA GLY A 38 18.93 -11.04 6.11
C GLY A 38 17.99 -12.23 6.05
N GLU A 39 17.64 -12.62 4.83
CA GLU A 39 16.76 -13.74 4.53
C GLU A 39 17.54 -14.99 4.14
N VAL A 40 17.19 -16.15 4.70
CA VAL A 40 17.81 -17.44 4.35
C VAL A 40 17.42 -17.83 2.92
N GLN A 41 18.41 -18.01 2.06
CA GLN A 41 18.24 -18.45 0.68
C GLN A 41 18.55 -19.94 0.50
N ALA A 42 19.44 -20.49 1.32
CA ALA A 42 19.77 -21.90 1.32
C ALA A 42 20.23 -22.37 2.69
N VAL A 43 19.91 -23.62 3.01
CA VAL A 43 20.33 -24.32 4.23
C VAL A 43 21.12 -25.56 3.83
N ASP A 44 22.39 -25.59 4.20
CA ASP A 44 23.26 -26.77 4.03
C ASP A 44 23.55 -27.37 5.40
N ALA A 45 22.71 -28.32 5.80
CA ALA A 45 22.82 -28.99 7.09
C ALA A 45 24.05 -29.90 7.20
N VAL A 46 24.51 -30.46 6.07
CA VAL A 46 25.67 -31.38 6.03
C VAL A 46 26.97 -30.59 6.11
N GLY A 47 27.07 -29.51 5.32
CA GLY A 47 28.22 -28.61 5.32
C GLY A 47 28.26 -27.63 6.50
N LYS A 48 27.20 -27.61 7.34
CA LYS A 48 26.99 -26.65 8.44
C LYS A 48 27.08 -25.19 7.96
N LYS A 49 26.33 -24.85 6.90
CA LYS A 49 26.31 -23.51 6.30
C LYS A 49 24.89 -23.02 6.07
N LEU A 50 24.70 -21.70 6.19
CA LEU A 50 23.51 -20.99 5.72
C LEU A 50 23.93 -19.95 4.69
N ILE A 51 23.17 -19.82 3.61
CA ILE A 51 23.32 -18.70 2.68
C ILE A 51 22.25 -17.68 3.02
N VAL A 52 22.68 -16.47 3.40
CA VAL A 52 21.80 -15.39 3.82
C VAL A 52 21.92 -14.23 2.84
N ARG A 53 20.79 -13.78 2.29
CA ARG A 53 20.72 -12.54 1.52
C ARG A 53 20.64 -11.37 2.49
N ALA A 54 21.70 -10.59 2.57
CA ALA A 54 21.77 -9.45 3.48
C ALA A 54 20.75 -8.36 3.13
N ASP A 55 20.10 -7.82 4.15
CA ASP A 55 19.15 -6.71 3.99
C ASP A 55 19.87 -5.46 3.46
N GLY A 56 19.20 -4.67 2.62
CA GLY A 56 19.74 -3.43 2.06
C GLY A 56 20.72 -3.63 0.90
N THR A 57 21.73 -4.51 1.03
CA THR A 57 22.73 -4.75 -0.03
C THR A 57 22.31 -5.86 -1.01
N GLY A 58 21.47 -6.80 -0.57
CA GLY A 58 21.07 -7.96 -1.37
C GLY A 58 22.20 -8.98 -1.61
N GLU A 59 23.36 -8.78 -1.01
CA GLU A 59 24.53 -9.65 -1.17
C GLU A 59 24.31 -10.99 -0.46
N LEU A 60 24.78 -12.07 -1.09
CA LEU A 60 24.72 -13.41 -0.50
C LEU A 60 25.93 -13.62 0.40
N VAL A 61 25.67 -13.80 1.69
CA VAL A 61 26.68 -14.02 2.73
C VAL A 61 26.58 -15.46 3.23
N THR A 62 27.72 -16.14 3.28
CA THR A 62 27.83 -17.49 3.80
C THR A 62 28.03 -17.46 5.31
N VAL A 63 27.04 -17.89 6.06
CA VAL A 63 27.14 -18.09 7.50
C VAL A 63 27.68 -19.48 7.76
N LEU A 64 28.85 -19.55 8.38
CA LEU A 64 29.50 -20.79 8.80
C LEU A 64 29.01 -21.14 10.20
N LEU A 65 28.58 -22.39 10.37
CA LEU A 65 28.06 -22.91 11.63
C LEU A 65 29.00 -23.99 12.16
N ASP A 66 29.03 -24.12 13.48
CA ASP A 66 29.76 -25.14 14.21
C ASP A 66 28.92 -25.68 15.38
N ASP A 67 29.44 -26.64 16.13
CA ASP A 67 28.74 -27.23 17.27
C ASP A 67 28.60 -26.27 18.46
N ALA A 68 29.36 -25.16 18.46
CA ALA A 68 29.25 -24.10 19.46
C ALA A 68 28.19 -23.04 19.07
N THR A 69 27.63 -23.12 17.86
CA THR A 69 26.68 -22.15 17.34
C THR A 69 25.34 -22.32 18.02
N ARG A 70 24.86 -21.24 18.65
CA ARG A 70 23.55 -21.24 19.33
C ARG A 70 22.44 -20.82 18.38
N PHE A 71 21.37 -21.59 18.30
CA PHE A 71 20.19 -21.24 17.51
C PHE A 71 19.03 -20.87 18.42
N VAL A 72 18.46 -19.70 18.21
CA VAL A 72 17.34 -19.20 19.01
C VAL A 72 16.29 -18.57 18.12
N ARG A 73 15.02 -18.85 18.39
CA ARG A 73 13.88 -18.23 17.72
C ARG A 73 13.32 -17.11 18.58
N THR A 74 13.09 -15.95 17.98
CA THR A 74 12.50 -14.77 18.63
C THR A 74 11.16 -14.41 18.03
N ARG A 75 10.30 -13.79 18.83
CA ARG A 75 9.04 -13.22 18.33
C ARG A 75 9.31 -12.05 17.38
N PRO A 76 8.45 -11.80 16.38
CA PRO A 76 8.71 -10.74 15.44
C PRO A 76 8.65 -9.34 16.07
N GLY A 77 9.69 -8.54 15.84
CA GLY A 77 9.86 -7.21 16.45
C GLY A 77 10.49 -7.22 17.84
N ALA A 78 10.92 -8.37 18.37
CA ALA A 78 11.74 -8.43 19.56
C ALA A 78 13.12 -7.81 19.29
N THR A 79 13.55 -6.91 20.16
CA THR A 79 14.89 -6.28 20.12
C THR A 79 15.87 -6.96 21.07
N THR A 80 15.37 -7.86 21.93
CA THR A 80 16.14 -8.63 22.91
C THR A 80 15.89 -10.13 22.72
N LEU A 81 16.74 -10.95 23.33
CA LEU A 81 16.58 -12.40 23.38
C LEU A 81 15.66 -12.87 24.51
N GLU A 82 15.00 -11.95 25.21
CA GLU A 82 14.09 -12.29 26.30
C GLU A 82 12.84 -12.97 25.72
N GLY A 83 12.54 -14.16 26.24
CA GLY A 83 11.46 -15.00 25.70
C GLY A 83 11.79 -15.68 24.37
N ALA A 84 13.06 -15.69 23.96
CA ALA A 84 13.50 -16.49 22.82
C ALA A 84 13.47 -17.98 23.17
N THR A 85 13.11 -18.82 22.19
CA THR A 85 13.07 -20.28 22.32
C THR A 85 14.32 -20.87 21.68
N ALA A 86 15.01 -21.79 22.37
CA ALA A 86 16.08 -22.55 21.73
C ALA A 86 15.50 -23.43 20.60
N ILE A 87 16.14 -23.39 19.45
CA ILE A 87 15.77 -24.20 18.27
C ILE A 87 17.01 -24.90 17.73
N THR A 88 16.85 -25.66 16.65
CA THR A 88 17.94 -26.34 15.95
C THR A 88 18.05 -25.86 14.51
N LEU A 89 19.13 -26.25 13.81
CA LEU A 89 19.29 -25.96 12.39
C LEU A 89 18.15 -26.55 11.53
N ALA A 90 17.53 -27.64 11.98
CA ALA A 90 16.40 -28.28 11.29
C ALA A 90 15.12 -27.43 11.30
N ASP A 91 15.00 -26.50 12.26
CA ASP A 91 13.85 -25.59 12.38
C ASP A 91 13.98 -24.35 11.50
N ILE A 92 15.11 -24.19 10.80
CA ILE A 92 15.40 -23.05 9.92
C ILE A 92 15.04 -23.44 8.49
N SER A 93 14.20 -22.63 7.87
CA SER A 93 13.75 -22.83 6.49
C SER A 93 14.19 -21.68 5.58
N ILE A 94 14.20 -21.97 4.28
CA ILE A 94 14.39 -20.95 3.24
C ILE A 94 13.25 -19.92 3.37
N GLY A 95 13.61 -18.64 3.37
CA GLY A 95 12.69 -17.52 3.56
C GLY A 95 12.57 -17.03 5.00
N ASP A 96 13.19 -17.69 5.98
CA ASP A 96 13.26 -17.18 7.35
C ASP A 96 14.21 -15.99 7.44
N ARG A 97 13.88 -15.03 8.32
CA ARG A 97 14.75 -13.88 8.57
C ARG A 97 15.67 -14.20 9.73
N VAL A 98 16.97 -14.05 9.51
CA VAL A 98 18.00 -14.43 10.47
C VAL A 98 18.94 -13.27 10.77
N TRP A 99 19.36 -13.19 12.02
CA TRP A 99 20.53 -12.43 12.45
C TRP A 99 21.62 -13.41 12.88
N ALA A 100 22.59 -13.62 11.99
CA ALA A 100 23.77 -14.43 12.27
C ALA A 100 24.83 -13.55 12.92
N ARG A 101 25.02 -13.71 14.23
CA ARG A 101 26.01 -12.97 15.02
C ARG A 101 27.36 -13.66 14.95
N GLY A 102 28.34 -12.94 14.48
CA GLY A 102 29.71 -13.41 14.33
C GLY A 102 30.59 -12.28 13.84
N ARG A 103 31.91 -12.41 14.02
CA ARG A 103 32.83 -11.46 13.42
C ARG A 103 32.81 -11.69 11.91
N VAL A 104 32.29 -10.74 11.15
CA VAL A 104 32.24 -10.84 9.69
C VAL A 104 33.67 -10.80 9.14
N ALA A 105 33.96 -11.68 8.18
CA ALA A 105 35.26 -11.71 7.53
C ALA A 105 35.55 -10.39 6.78
N ASP A 106 36.83 -10.08 6.58
CA ASP A 106 37.24 -8.81 5.94
C ASP A 106 36.70 -8.67 4.50
N ASP A 107 36.45 -9.82 3.84
CA ASP A 107 35.83 -9.91 2.52
C ASP A 107 34.32 -9.66 2.50
N ARG A 108 33.68 -9.57 3.68
CA ARG A 108 32.23 -9.43 3.92
C ARG A 108 31.35 -10.54 3.34
N LYS A 109 31.95 -11.64 2.86
CA LYS A 109 31.23 -12.74 2.22
C LYS A 109 30.96 -13.90 3.16
N SER A 110 31.63 -13.95 4.31
CA SER A 110 31.44 -15.01 5.29
C SER A 110 31.35 -14.53 6.73
N VAL A 111 30.58 -15.27 7.54
CA VAL A 111 30.40 -15.01 8.96
C VAL A 111 30.47 -16.33 9.73
N PRO A 112 31.53 -16.62 10.51
CA PRO A 112 31.50 -17.67 11.52
C PRO A 112 30.53 -17.25 12.64
N ALA A 113 29.32 -17.81 12.62
CA ALA A 113 28.27 -17.46 13.54
C ALA A 113 28.50 -18.11 14.91
N ARG A 114 28.50 -17.30 15.96
CA ARG A 114 28.41 -17.78 17.36
C ARG A 114 26.97 -18.00 17.78
N ALA A 115 26.05 -17.25 17.18
CA ALA A 115 24.63 -17.42 17.38
C ALA A 115 23.85 -17.05 16.12
N VAL A 116 22.80 -17.81 15.82
CA VAL A 116 21.83 -17.51 14.77
C VAL A 116 20.49 -17.25 15.45
N ILE A 117 20.05 -16.00 15.39
CA ILE A 117 18.74 -15.59 15.87
C ILE A 117 17.78 -15.68 14.68
N VAL A 118 16.70 -16.42 14.83
CA VAL A 118 15.75 -16.70 13.76
C VAL A 118 14.41 -16.05 14.10
N MET A 119 13.84 -15.40 13.10
CA MET A 119 12.46 -14.93 13.09
C MET A 119 11.80 -15.62 11.90
N THR A 120 10.96 -16.61 12.19
CA THR A 120 10.43 -17.48 11.14
C THR A 120 9.47 -16.71 10.24
N LYS A 121 9.38 -17.12 8.97
CA LYS A 121 8.41 -16.56 8.03
C LYS A 121 6.98 -16.74 8.52
N ALA A 122 6.67 -17.87 9.16
CA ALA A 122 5.37 -18.16 9.72
C ALA A 122 4.99 -17.17 10.83
N ASP A 123 5.89 -16.92 11.79
CA ASP A 123 5.63 -15.97 12.88
C ASP A 123 5.45 -14.53 12.35
N ILE A 124 6.24 -14.14 11.33
CA ILE A 124 6.10 -12.84 10.66
C ILE A 124 4.73 -12.75 9.96
N ALA A 125 4.30 -13.80 9.26
CA ALA A 125 3.02 -13.86 8.59
C ALA A 125 1.85 -13.77 9.59
N GLU A 126 1.91 -14.53 10.69
CA GLU A 126 0.90 -14.49 11.75
C GLU A 126 0.82 -13.10 12.41
N LYS A 127 1.97 -12.48 12.70
CA LYS A 127 2.00 -11.10 13.22
C LYS A 127 1.36 -10.12 12.24
N ARG A 128 1.72 -10.19 10.95
CA ARG A 128 1.15 -9.33 9.90
C ARG A 128 -0.35 -9.54 9.78
N GLU A 129 -0.83 -10.77 9.84
CA GLU A 129 -2.26 -11.06 9.79
C GLU A 129 -2.99 -10.52 11.01
N ARG A 130 -2.43 -10.68 12.21
CA ARG A 130 -2.99 -10.10 13.45
C ARG A 130 -3.02 -8.58 13.39
N GLU A 131 -1.94 -7.94 12.96
CA GLU A 131 -1.89 -6.50 12.77
C GLU A 131 -2.92 -6.06 11.75
N ARG A 132 -3.00 -6.73 10.59
CA ARG A 132 -4.03 -6.48 9.58
C ARG A 132 -5.44 -6.66 10.13
N ALA A 133 -5.67 -7.65 10.98
CA ALA A 133 -6.95 -7.84 11.64
C ALA A 133 -7.28 -6.69 12.61
N GLU A 134 -6.32 -6.24 13.42
CA GLU A 134 -6.49 -5.06 14.28
C GLU A 134 -6.78 -3.81 13.46
N TRP A 135 -6.05 -3.58 12.36
CA TRP A 135 -6.29 -2.44 11.47
C TRP A 135 -7.64 -2.54 10.74
N ARG A 136 -8.14 -3.75 10.46
CA ARG A 136 -9.50 -3.92 9.92
C ARG A 136 -10.59 -3.68 10.97
N GLN A 137 -10.36 -4.08 12.21
CA GLN A 137 -11.35 -4.00 13.29
C GLN A 137 -11.39 -2.61 13.96
N ARG A 138 -10.22 -2.07 14.29
CA ARG A 138 -10.00 -0.80 15.01
C ARG A 138 -9.50 0.32 14.09
N GLY A 139 -9.56 0.12 12.78
CA GLY A 139 -9.14 1.14 11.81
C GLY A 139 -10.26 2.07 11.37
N ILE A 140 -9.86 3.26 10.99
CA ILE A 140 -10.68 4.20 10.23
C ILE A 140 -9.90 4.68 9.01
N VAL A 141 -10.61 4.89 7.90
CA VAL A 141 -10.06 5.43 6.67
C VAL A 141 -10.95 6.57 6.20
N GLY A 142 -10.33 7.65 5.75
CA GLY A 142 -11.03 8.76 5.15
C GLY A 142 -10.08 9.76 4.51
N THR A 143 -10.66 10.78 3.88
CA THR A 143 -9.93 11.90 3.31
C THR A 143 -9.88 13.05 4.30
N VAL A 144 -8.71 13.65 4.52
CA VAL A 144 -8.57 14.82 5.40
C VAL A 144 -9.31 16.01 4.79
N THR A 145 -10.24 16.61 5.53
CA THR A 145 -11.03 17.78 5.10
C THR A 145 -10.66 19.04 5.86
N ALA A 146 -10.20 18.91 7.11
CA ALA A 146 -9.70 20.03 7.91
C ALA A 146 -8.66 19.56 8.93
N ILE A 147 -7.81 20.48 9.39
CA ILE A 147 -6.77 20.24 10.39
C ILE A 147 -6.83 21.39 11.39
N ASP A 148 -6.89 21.09 12.69
CA ASP A 148 -6.77 22.06 13.79
C ASP A 148 -5.43 21.80 14.52
N PRO A 149 -4.38 22.59 14.23
CA PRO A 149 -3.07 22.43 14.87
C PRO A 149 -3.06 22.77 16.36
N ALA A 150 -3.95 23.64 16.83
CA ALA A 150 -3.98 24.06 18.23
C ALA A 150 -4.49 22.93 19.13
N LYS A 151 -5.47 22.15 18.64
CA LYS A 151 -6.03 21.00 19.36
C LYS A 151 -5.40 19.66 18.96
N ARG A 152 -4.58 19.63 17.91
CA ARG A 152 -4.07 18.42 17.26
C ARG A 152 -5.21 17.49 16.82
N GLU A 153 -6.23 18.08 16.22
CA GLU A 153 -7.39 17.37 15.67
C GLU A 153 -7.33 17.36 14.14
N ILE A 154 -7.69 16.23 13.55
CA ILE A 154 -7.76 16.07 12.08
C ILE A 154 -9.19 15.66 11.75
N THR A 155 -9.89 16.46 10.97
CA THR A 155 -11.23 16.12 10.50
C THR A 155 -11.10 15.34 9.19
N ILE A 156 -11.71 14.17 9.14
CA ILE A 156 -11.76 13.33 7.95
C ILE A 156 -13.19 13.12 7.48
N GLN A 157 -13.35 12.96 6.18
CA GLN A 157 -14.53 12.35 5.59
C GLN A 157 -14.31 10.84 5.53
N ALA A 158 -14.85 10.12 6.51
CA ALA A 158 -14.85 8.67 6.54
C ALA A 158 -16.08 8.12 5.81
N ARG A 159 -16.03 6.87 5.36
CA ARG A 159 -17.20 6.16 4.84
C ARG A 159 -17.75 5.20 5.87
N SER A 160 -19.02 5.36 6.18
CA SER A 160 -19.79 4.49 7.06
C SER A 160 -20.89 3.79 6.28
N PHE A 161 -21.52 2.77 6.86
CA PHE A 161 -22.61 2.03 6.24
C PHE A 161 -23.82 2.93 5.89
N GLY A 162 -23.98 4.06 6.61
CA GLY A 162 -25.02 5.07 6.36
C GLY A 162 -24.62 6.19 5.39
N GLY A 163 -23.46 6.12 4.75
CA GLY A 163 -22.96 7.14 3.83
C GLY A 163 -21.70 7.88 4.33
N PRO A 164 -21.32 8.98 3.67
CA PRO A 164 -20.19 9.81 4.09
C PRO A 164 -20.43 10.35 5.50
N GLN A 165 -19.47 10.15 6.40
CA GLN A 165 -19.54 10.60 7.78
C GLN A 165 -18.30 11.41 8.11
N THR A 166 -18.50 12.60 8.68
CA THR A 166 -17.42 13.42 9.20
C THR A 166 -16.98 12.87 10.55
N VAL A 167 -15.68 12.60 10.70
CA VAL A 167 -15.09 12.07 11.95
C VAL A 167 -13.89 12.92 12.34
N VAL A 168 -13.81 13.28 13.62
CA VAL A 168 -12.66 14.00 14.19
C VAL A 168 -11.69 12.98 14.76
N ILE A 169 -10.47 12.97 14.22
CA ILE A 169 -9.35 12.18 14.71
C ILE A 169 -8.58 13.02 15.74
N GLU A 170 -8.56 12.56 16.98
CA GLU A 170 -7.80 13.16 18.07
C GLU A 170 -6.39 12.56 18.08
N ALA A 171 -5.38 13.39 17.79
CA ALA A 171 -4.01 12.96 17.67
C ALA A 171 -3.20 13.37 18.91
N GLY A 172 -3.35 12.59 19.99
CA GLY A 172 -2.65 12.80 21.26
C GLY A 172 -1.11 12.77 21.16
N PRO A 173 -0.39 13.11 22.25
CA PRO A 173 1.07 13.27 22.23
C PRO A 173 1.84 11.97 21.94
N THR A 174 1.23 10.81 22.18
CA THR A 174 1.85 9.49 21.98
C THR A 174 1.54 8.88 20.61
N VAL A 175 0.82 9.60 19.74
CA VAL A 175 0.43 9.07 18.43
C VAL A 175 1.64 8.92 17.53
N LYS A 176 1.77 7.73 16.93
CA LYS A 176 2.78 7.46 15.92
C LYS A 176 2.29 7.95 14.58
N PHE A 177 2.98 8.91 14.00
CA PHE A 177 2.69 9.39 12.65
C PHE A 177 3.64 8.72 11.65
N ARG A 178 3.04 8.23 10.57
CA ARG A 178 3.76 7.69 9.41
C ARG A 178 3.20 8.32 8.16
N ARG A 179 4.06 8.59 7.19
CA ARG A 179 3.66 9.09 5.87
C ARG A 179 4.25 8.19 4.81
N TYR A 180 3.41 7.76 3.87
CA TYR A 180 3.86 7.04 2.69
C TYR A 180 4.87 7.87 1.92
N ALA A 181 5.91 7.22 1.38
CA ALA A 181 6.82 7.91 0.49
C ALA A 181 6.04 8.44 -0.73
N PRO A 182 6.42 9.60 -1.31
CA PRO A 182 5.73 10.17 -2.47
C PRO A 182 5.63 9.25 -3.70
N ASP A 183 6.40 8.15 -3.72
CA ASP A 183 6.49 7.18 -4.80
C ASP A 183 6.22 5.73 -4.35
N SER A 184 5.77 5.51 -3.10
CA SER A 184 5.47 4.16 -2.60
C SER A 184 4.31 4.14 -1.62
N VAL A 185 3.52 3.09 -1.73
CA VAL A 185 2.35 2.83 -0.88
C VAL A 185 2.53 1.61 0.01
N LYS A 186 3.73 1.03 0.00
CA LYS A 186 4.05 -0.05 0.91
C LYS A 186 4.12 0.51 2.31
N PHE A 187 3.43 -0.14 3.24
CA PHE A 187 3.49 0.26 4.64
C PHE A 187 4.93 0.20 5.17
N ASP A 188 5.74 -0.75 4.67
CA ASP A 188 7.17 -0.87 4.99
C ASP A 188 7.99 0.36 4.53
N ASP A 189 7.53 1.08 3.51
CA ASP A 189 8.16 2.31 3.01
C ASP A 189 7.60 3.59 3.66
N ALA A 190 6.59 3.45 4.54
CA ALA A 190 6.04 4.57 5.28
C ALA A 190 7.07 5.06 6.31
N LYS A 191 7.50 6.31 6.15
CA LYS A 191 8.53 6.92 6.99
C LYS A 191 7.89 7.54 8.23
N PRO A 192 8.62 7.63 9.36
CA PRO A 192 8.22 8.49 10.46
C PRO A 192 7.92 9.89 9.94
N SER A 193 6.79 10.44 10.36
CA SER A 193 6.27 11.75 9.94
C SER A 193 5.90 12.57 11.18
N ALA A 194 5.56 13.83 10.98
CA ALA A 194 4.95 14.68 11.99
C ALA A 194 3.49 15.05 11.67
N PHE A 195 2.79 15.62 12.64
CA PHE A 195 1.40 16.11 12.47
C PHE A 195 1.33 17.25 11.44
N GLU A 196 2.36 18.10 11.45
CA GLU A 196 2.51 19.28 10.60
C GLU A 196 2.68 18.93 9.11
N GLU A 197 3.06 17.68 8.81
CA GLU A 197 3.21 17.19 7.45
C GLU A 197 1.88 16.75 6.83
N ILE A 198 0.80 16.67 7.60
CA ILE A 198 -0.52 16.25 7.12
C ILE A 198 -1.17 17.41 6.34
N GLN A 199 -1.77 17.11 5.19
CA GLN A 199 -2.41 18.10 4.34
C GLN A 199 -3.89 17.77 4.12
N VAL A 200 -4.70 18.83 3.94
CA VAL A 200 -6.08 18.68 3.48
C VAL A 200 -6.08 18.03 2.09
N GLY A 201 -6.93 17.02 1.91
CA GLY A 201 -6.97 16.18 0.71
C GLY A 201 -6.10 14.91 0.81
N ASP A 202 -5.25 14.77 1.83
CA ASP A 202 -4.52 13.51 2.05
C ASP A 202 -5.50 12.38 2.39
N GLN A 203 -5.19 11.17 1.94
CA GLN A 203 -5.82 9.98 2.50
C GLN A 203 -5.18 9.71 3.86
N LEU A 204 -6.03 9.36 4.82
CA LEU A 204 -5.63 9.06 6.19
C LEU A 204 -6.21 7.71 6.58
N ARG A 205 -5.34 6.86 7.13
CA ARG A 205 -5.73 5.66 7.85
C ARG A 205 -5.24 5.78 9.28
N ALA A 206 -6.12 5.58 10.25
CA ALA A 206 -5.76 5.61 11.66
C ALA A 206 -6.22 4.35 12.38
N LYS A 207 -5.43 3.90 13.35
CA LYS A 207 -5.77 2.83 14.29
C LYS A 207 -5.96 3.44 15.67
N GLY A 208 -6.97 2.97 16.40
CA GLY A 208 -7.27 3.47 17.73
C GLY A 208 -8.71 3.18 18.15
N ASP A 209 -9.24 4.02 19.04
CA ASP A 209 -10.56 3.82 19.63
C ASP A 209 -11.58 4.77 19.02
N ARG A 210 -12.64 4.19 18.44
CA ARG A 210 -13.80 4.96 17.96
C ARG A 210 -14.74 5.25 19.13
N SER A 211 -15.25 6.47 19.19
CA SER A 211 -16.25 6.85 20.18
C SER A 211 -17.59 6.12 19.93
N PRO A 212 -18.44 5.93 20.95
CA PRO A 212 -19.72 5.22 20.81
C PRO A 212 -20.67 5.84 19.78
N ASP A 213 -20.64 7.16 19.63
CA ASP A 213 -21.40 7.93 18.64
C ASP A 213 -20.75 7.94 17.25
N GLY A 214 -19.52 7.42 17.11
CA GLY A 214 -18.78 7.31 15.87
C GLY A 214 -18.24 8.63 15.30
N THR A 215 -18.46 9.76 15.97
CA THR A 215 -18.05 11.09 15.49
C THR A 215 -16.61 11.44 15.84
N ARG A 216 -16.02 10.76 16.83
CA ARG A 216 -14.63 10.95 17.26
C ARG A 216 -13.84 9.65 17.21
N PHE A 217 -12.54 9.81 17.08
CA PHE A 217 -11.61 8.69 17.02
C PHE A 217 -10.31 9.07 17.70
N LYS A 218 -9.98 8.38 18.79
CA LYS A 218 -8.72 8.57 19.50
C LYS A 218 -7.65 7.73 18.82
N ALA A 219 -6.76 8.38 18.08
CA ALA A 219 -5.72 7.66 17.34
C ALA A 219 -4.60 7.17 18.27
N GLU A 220 -4.03 6.02 17.92
CA GLU A 220 -2.77 5.47 18.45
C GLU A 220 -1.68 5.53 17.37
N GLU A 221 -2.06 5.24 16.12
CA GLU A 221 -1.19 5.30 14.96
C GLU A 221 -1.95 5.91 13.78
N VAL A 222 -1.32 6.87 13.10
CA VAL A 222 -1.87 7.59 11.97
C VAL A 222 -0.90 7.43 10.80
N VAL A 223 -1.43 6.94 9.68
CA VAL A 223 -0.72 6.79 8.43
C VAL A 223 -1.38 7.68 7.39
N THR A 224 -0.61 8.59 6.81
CA THR A 224 -1.10 9.51 5.78
C THR A 224 -0.38 9.30 4.47
N GLY A 225 -1.02 9.74 3.39
CA GLY A 225 -0.36 9.90 2.11
C GLY A 225 -1.19 10.73 1.16
N SER A 226 -0.52 11.38 0.22
CA SER A 226 -1.18 12.15 -0.83
C SER A 226 -1.48 11.22 -1.99
N PHE A 227 -2.72 10.73 -2.06
CA PHE A 227 -3.17 9.88 -3.16
C PHE A 227 -4.12 10.65 -4.06
N ARG A 228 -3.99 10.45 -5.36
CA ARG A 228 -4.95 10.95 -6.34
C ARG A 228 -5.35 9.83 -7.29
N THR A 229 -6.65 9.75 -7.56
CA THR A 229 -7.22 8.86 -8.56
C THR A 229 -7.49 9.66 -9.83
N VAL A 230 -6.89 9.23 -10.94
CA VAL A 230 -7.04 9.84 -12.26
C VAL A 230 -7.68 8.84 -13.21
N PHE A 231 -8.65 9.29 -13.99
CA PHE A 231 -9.25 8.49 -15.07
C PHE A 231 -8.77 9.08 -16.39
N GLY A 232 -8.19 8.25 -17.24
CA GLY A 232 -7.63 8.76 -18.48
C GLY A 232 -7.56 7.73 -19.59
N THR A 233 -7.55 8.23 -20.81
CA THR A 233 -7.34 7.42 -22.01
C THR A 233 -5.85 7.31 -22.27
N VAL A 234 -5.36 6.09 -22.49
CA VAL A 234 -3.95 5.86 -22.84
C VAL A 234 -3.65 6.52 -24.20
N VAL A 235 -2.61 7.36 -24.23
CA VAL A 235 -2.10 8.02 -25.44
C VAL A 235 -0.93 7.22 -26.01
N SER A 236 -0.03 6.78 -25.15
CA SER A 236 1.12 5.95 -25.53
C SER A 236 1.67 5.21 -24.31
N VAL A 237 2.38 4.11 -24.58
CA VAL A 237 3.03 3.28 -23.56
C VAL A 237 4.49 3.12 -23.97
N ASP A 238 5.39 3.49 -23.08
CA ASP A 238 6.81 3.21 -23.18
C ASP A 238 7.14 1.99 -22.29
N GLN A 239 7.45 0.88 -22.93
CA GLN A 239 7.72 -0.38 -22.27
C GLN A 239 9.12 -0.43 -21.63
N THR A 240 10.07 0.38 -22.12
CA THR A 240 11.45 0.41 -21.61
C THR A 240 11.53 1.20 -20.32
N SER A 241 10.89 2.37 -20.27
CA SER A 241 10.81 3.20 -19.06
C SER A 241 9.65 2.83 -18.13
N LYS A 242 8.74 1.94 -18.58
CA LYS A 242 7.49 1.58 -17.89
C LYS A 242 6.59 2.79 -17.62
N GLU A 243 6.58 3.74 -18.55
CA GLU A 243 5.78 4.96 -18.49
C GLU A 243 4.55 4.86 -19.41
N ILE A 244 3.41 5.31 -18.92
CA ILE A 244 2.14 5.35 -19.63
C ILE A 244 1.73 6.82 -19.71
N LYS A 245 1.61 7.38 -20.92
CA LYS A 245 1.02 8.70 -21.10
C LYS A 245 -0.48 8.54 -21.18
N ILE A 246 -1.21 9.20 -20.29
CA ILE A 246 -2.67 9.24 -20.30
C ILE A 246 -3.17 10.65 -20.55
N LYS A 247 -4.30 10.77 -21.25
CA LYS A 247 -5.07 12.00 -21.30
C LYS A 247 -6.12 11.94 -20.21
N ASP A 248 -5.99 12.77 -19.19
CA ASP A 248 -6.95 12.85 -18.09
C ASP A 248 -8.32 13.29 -18.61
N LEU A 249 -9.36 12.54 -18.25
CA LEU A 249 -10.73 12.84 -18.64
C LEU A 249 -11.23 14.14 -18.00
N GLN A 250 -10.74 14.49 -16.81
CA GLN A 250 -11.21 15.67 -16.08
C GLN A 250 -10.50 16.95 -16.54
N SER A 251 -9.17 17.01 -16.44
CA SER A 251 -8.40 18.20 -16.81
C SER A 251 -8.10 18.29 -18.31
N GLN A 252 -8.33 17.22 -19.08
CA GLN A 252 -7.91 17.07 -20.49
C GLN A 252 -6.39 17.18 -20.70
N GLN A 253 -5.59 17.25 -19.63
CA GLN A 253 -4.14 17.31 -19.70
C GLN A 253 -3.53 15.93 -19.92
N VAL A 254 -2.37 15.91 -20.58
CA VAL A 254 -1.58 14.69 -20.71
C VAL A 254 -0.71 14.54 -19.48
N LEU A 255 -0.88 13.43 -18.77
CA LEU A 255 -0.10 13.07 -17.59
C LEU A 255 0.78 11.87 -17.91
N THR A 256 1.99 11.85 -17.34
CA THR A 256 2.92 10.72 -17.46
C THR A 256 2.79 9.86 -16.22
N VAL A 257 2.44 8.59 -16.37
CA VAL A 257 2.23 7.63 -15.29
C VAL A 257 3.35 6.61 -15.31
N VAL A 258 4.19 6.63 -14.29
CA VAL A 258 5.31 5.71 -14.09
C VAL A 258 4.81 4.52 -13.29
N THR A 259 5.02 3.31 -13.81
CA THR A 259 4.69 2.09 -13.08
C THR A 259 5.93 1.52 -12.41
N SER A 260 5.89 1.40 -11.08
CA SER A 260 6.96 0.73 -10.32
C SER A 260 6.81 -0.79 -10.41
N LYS A 261 7.83 -1.54 -10.00
CA LYS A 261 7.74 -3.02 -9.93
C LYS A 261 6.64 -3.52 -8.99
N ASP A 262 6.18 -2.65 -8.11
CA ASP A 262 5.21 -2.96 -7.07
C ASP A 262 3.82 -2.43 -7.38
N ALA A 263 3.64 -1.77 -8.53
CA ALA A 263 2.34 -1.30 -8.98
C ALA A 263 1.43 -2.50 -9.28
N LEU A 264 0.19 -2.45 -8.80
CA LEU A 264 -0.83 -3.45 -9.09
C LEU A 264 -1.52 -3.12 -10.41
N LEU A 265 -1.20 -3.86 -11.46
CA LEU A 265 -1.87 -3.74 -12.75
C LEU A 265 -2.94 -4.83 -12.89
N ARG A 266 -4.19 -4.43 -13.06
CA ARG A 266 -5.34 -5.34 -13.14
C ARG A 266 -6.23 -4.99 -14.34
N ARG A 267 -6.87 -6.00 -14.92
CA ARG A 267 -7.88 -5.79 -15.97
C ARG A 267 -9.25 -6.18 -15.44
N ILE A 268 -10.22 -5.29 -15.59
CA ILE A 268 -11.62 -5.58 -15.37
C ILE A 268 -12.15 -6.39 -16.58
N PRO A 269 -12.71 -7.59 -16.36
CA PRO A 269 -13.36 -8.33 -17.43
C PRO A 269 -14.56 -7.56 -18.00
N PRO A 270 -14.85 -7.67 -19.31
CA PRO A 270 -15.94 -6.94 -19.96
C PRO A 270 -17.31 -7.14 -19.29
N GLU A 271 -17.59 -8.36 -18.80
CA GLU A 271 -18.83 -8.67 -18.10
C GLU A 271 -18.95 -7.89 -16.78
N PHE A 272 -17.83 -7.69 -16.09
CA PHE A 272 -17.80 -6.89 -14.86
C PHE A 272 -17.91 -5.41 -15.17
N ALA A 273 -17.23 -4.91 -16.21
CA ALA A 273 -17.36 -3.52 -16.65
C ALA A 273 -18.80 -3.15 -17.00
N ASN A 274 -19.50 -4.01 -17.74
CA ASN A 274 -20.90 -3.83 -18.10
C ASN A 274 -21.81 -3.85 -16.86
N PHE A 275 -21.55 -4.74 -15.90
CA PHE A 275 -22.24 -4.76 -14.62
C PHE A 275 -22.08 -3.43 -13.86
N LEU A 276 -20.85 -2.88 -13.82
CA LEU A 276 -20.60 -1.58 -13.19
C LEU A 276 -21.31 -0.44 -13.92
N ALA A 277 -21.31 -0.44 -15.24
CA ALA A 277 -21.98 0.57 -16.05
C ALA A 277 -23.50 0.58 -15.81
N GLN A 278 -24.14 -0.60 -15.78
CA GLN A 278 -25.57 -0.73 -15.46
C GLN A 278 -25.88 -0.21 -14.04
N ARG A 279 -25.02 -0.55 -13.07
CA ARG A 279 -25.18 -0.10 -11.68
C ARG A 279 -25.00 1.42 -11.53
N ALA A 280 -23.99 1.99 -12.17
CA ALA A 280 -23.70 3.42 -12.11
C ALA A 280 -24.80 4.26 -12.80
N ASN A 281 -25.55 3.67 -13.73
CA ASN A 281 -26.71 4.26 -14.39
C ASN A 281 -28.04 3.97 -13.66
N GLY A 282 -28.02 3.36 -12.46
CA GLY A 282 -29.21 3.14 -11.63
C GLY A 282 -30.08 1.95 -12.03
N GLN A 283 -29.62 1.08 -12.95
CA GLN A 283 -30.33 -0.15 -13.33
C GLN A 283 -29.96 -1.29 -12.36
N ALA A 284 -30.58 -1.32 -11.19
CA ALA A 284 -30.41 -2.38 -10.20
C ALA A 284 -31.27 -3.61 -10.53
N GLY A 285 -30.78 -4.49 -11.41
CA GLY A 285 -31.48 -5.74 -11.79
C GLY A 285 -30.68 -7.04 -11.64
N GLY A 286 -29.34 -6.99 -11.54
CA GLY A 286 -28.49 -8.17 -11.42
C GLY A 286 -27.91 -8.31 -10.01
N GLY A 287 -28.36 -9.30 -9.24
CA GLY A 287 -27.77 -9.58 -7.93
C GLY A 287 -26.30 -10.02 -8.03
N MET A 288 -25.43 -9.50 -7.14
CA MET A 288 -24.04 -9.95 -6.96
C MET A 288 -23.88 -11.48 -6.79
N GLY A 289 -24.98 -12.21 -6.52
CA GLY A 289 -25.01 -13.66 -6.42
C GLY A 289 -24.59 -14.41 -7.69
N GLN A 290 -24.74 -13.80 -8.87
CA GLN A 290 -24.34 -14.44 -10.13
C GLN A 290 -22.82 -14.36 -10.39
N TRP A 291 -22.14 -13.36 -9.82
CA TRP A 291 -20.68 -13.28 -9.77
C TRP A 291 -20.09 -14.13 -8.63
N ARG A 292 -20.82 -14.29 -7.51
CA ARG A 292 -20.36 -15.05 -6.32
C ARG A 292 -20.12 -16.54 -6.58
N ASN A 293 -20.78 -17.13 -7.59
CA ASN A 293 -20.91 -18.58 -7.71
C ASN A 293 -20.35 -19.18 -9.00
N ARG A 294 -19.43 -18.51 -9.71
CA ARG A 294 -18.82 -19.08 -10.93
C ARG A 294 -17.51 -19.80 -10.58
N PRO A 295 -17.44 -21.14 -10.64
CA PRO A 295 -16.16 -21.83 -10.67
C PRO A 295 -15.42 -21.50 -11.97
N GLU A 296 -14.12 -21.35 -11.85
CA GLU A 296 -13.17 -21.08 -12.93
C GLU A 296 -13.32 -22.17 -14.02
N GLY A 297 -13.76 -21.78 -15.23
CA GLY A 297 -13.83 -22.68 -16.39
C GLY A 297 -15.20 -22.95 -17.05
N ALA A 298 -16.31 -22.39 -16.56
CA ALA A 298 -17.61 -22.61 -17.21
C ALA A 298 -17.81 -21.72 -18.46
N ARG A 299 -17.95 -22.36 -19.63
CA ARG A 299 -18.31 -21.77 -20.93
C ARG A 299 -19.56 -20.88 -20.86
N PRO A 300 -19.70 -19.84 -21.72
CA PRO A 300 -20.90 -19.01 -21.75
C PRO A 300 -22.15 -19.86 -22.08
N PRO A 301 -23.29 -19.63 -21.41
CA PRO A 301 -24.56 -20.20 -21.84
C PRO A 301 -24.88 -19.71 -23.25
N ARG A 302 -25.12 -20.65 -24.17
CA ARG A 302 -25.63 -20.39 -25.52
C ARG A 302 -26.98 -19.67 -25.40
N GLU A 303 -27.08 -18.48 -25.99
CA GLU A 303 -28.36 -17.85 -26.30
C GLU A 303 -29.15 -18.74 -27.26
N GLY A 304 -30.42 -18.99 -26.92
CA GLY A 304 -31.38 -19.62 -27.82
C GLY A 304 -32.07 -20.84 -27.22
N MET A 305 -33.11 -20.60 -26.42
CA MET A 305 -34.41 -21.31 -26.57
C MET A 305 -35.44 -20.61 -25.67
N ALA A 306 -36.40 -19.93 -26.30
CA ALA A 306 -37.62 -19.49 -25.64
C ALA A 306 -38.47 -20.73 -25.28
N GLY A 307 -38.63 -21.00 -23.98
CA GLY A 307 -39.58 -21.97 -23.45
C GLY A 307 -40.69 -21.24 -22.69
N PRO A 308 -41.96 -21.68 -22.78
CA PRO A 308 -43.12 -20.92 -22.29
C PRO A 308 -43.20 -20.89 -20.75
N PRO A 309 -43.91 -19.90 -20.17
CA PRO A 309 -43.92 -19.67 -18.72
C PRO A 309 -44.84 -20.65 -17.99
N GLN A 310 -44.32 -21.33 -16.97
CA GLN A 310 -45.13 -22.11 -16.04
C GLN A 310 -45.25 -21.36 -14.69
N GLN A 311 -46.49 -21.01 -14.37
CA GLN A 311 -46.92 -20.46 -13.09
C GLN A 311 -46.82 -21.48 -11.95
N GLY A 312 -46.59 -20.98 -10.75
CA GLY A 312 -47.22 -21.51 -9.52
C GLY A 312 -46.30 -22.29 -8.59
N GLY A 313 -45.99 -21.70 -7.43
CA GLY A 313 -45.34 -22.37 -6.31
C GLY A 313 -45.23 -21.48 -5.07
N GLN A 314 -46.36 -21.28 -4.37
CA GLN A 314 -46.45 -20.68 -3.05
C GLN A 314 -45.71 -21.54 -1.99
N GLY A 315 -44.95 -20.90 -1.09
CA GLY A 315 -44.42 -21.57 0.09
C GLY A 315 -43.64 -20.66 1.05
N GLY A 316 -44.34 -20.12 2.06
CA GLY A 316 -43.80 -19.91 3.42
C GLY A 316 -43.37 -18.49 3.84
N PRO A 317 -44.12 -17.81 4.74
CA PRO A 317 -43.67 -16.60 5.42
C PRO A 317 -42.93 -16.96 6.72
N GLY A 318 -41.68 -16.51 6.90
CA GLY A 318 -41.01 -16.62 8.21
C GLY A 318 -39.52 -17.00 8.21
N GLY A 319 -38.73 -16.51 7.26
CA GLY A 319 -37.27 -16.66 7.29
C GLY A 319 -36.58 -15.33 7.04
N GLY A 320 -36.51 -14.47 8.05
CA GLY A 320 -35.73 -13.24 7.97
C GLY A 320 -34.28 -13.56 7.56
N PRO A 321 -33.68 -12.88 6.57
CA PRO A 321 -32.29 -13.12 6.20
C PRO A 321 -31.33 -12.63 7.30
N ARG A 322 -31.12 -13.45 8.33
CA ARG A 322 -29.82 -13.49 9.01
C ARG A 322 -28.87 -14.16 8.05
N MET A 323 -28.03 -13.38 7.36
CA MET A 323 -26.68 -13.71 6.85
C MET A 323 -26.23 -12.67 5.83
N MET A 324 -25.63 -11.57 6.30
CA MET A 324 -24.64 -10.78 5.52
C MET A 324 -23.86 -9.82 6.43
N ARG A 325 -23.33 -10.35 7.55
CA ARG A 325 -22.28 -9.68 8.32
C ARG A 325 -20.93 -10.19 7.81
N GLY A 326 -20.54 -9.68 6.66
CA GLY A 326 -19.26 -9.98 6.01
C GLY A 326 -19.11 -9.02 4.85
N GLY A 327 -18.64 -7.81 5.14
CA GLY A 327 -18.20 -6.91 4.08
C GLY A 327 -17.13 -7.66 3.29
N MET A 328 -17.40 -7.96 2.02
CA MET A 328 -16.37 -8.51 1.15
C MET A 328 -15.23 -7.50 1.07
N ASP A 329 -14.02 -7.96 1.37
CA ASP A 329 -12.83 -7.12 1.28
C ASP A 329 -12.61 -6.78 -0.20
N ILE A 330 -12.74 -5.50 -0.52
CA ILE A 330 -12.63 -4.99 -1.89
C ILE A 330 -11.21 -5.25 -2.42
N GLN A 331 -10.21 -5.27 -1.53
CA GLN A 331 -8.86 -5.68 -1.84
C GLN A 331 -8.82 -7.14 -2.34
N ASP A 332 -9.50 -8.07 -1.67
CA ASP A 332 -9.54 -9.49 -2.08
C ASP A 332 -10.18 -9.67 -3.46
N MET A 333 -11.19 -8.87 -3.80
CA MET A 333 -11.78 -8.89 -5.15
C MET A 333 -10.84 -8.32 -6.20
N LEU A 334 -10.14 -7.22 -5.91
CA LEU A 334 -9.19 -6.60 -6.83
C LEU A 334 -7.97 -7.50 -7.09
N GLU A 335 -7.50 -8.21 -6.06
CA GLU A 335 -6.41 -9.17 -6.18
C GLU A 335 -6.78 -10.40 -7.01
N ARG A 336 -8.07 -10.72 -7.11
CA ARG A 336 -8.62 -11.78 -7.98
C ARG A 336 -8.80 -11.35 -9.42
N LEU A 337 -8.74 -10.05 -9.74
CA LEU A 337 -8.81 -9.62 -11.14
C LEU A 337 -7.60 -10.16 -11.90
N PRO A 338 -7.75 -10.50 -13.20
CA PRO A 338 -6.64 -10.87 -14.05
C PRO A 338 -5.53 -9.82 -13.95
N ALA A 339 -4.31 -10.29 -13.66
CA ALA A 339 -3.13 -9.45 -13.73
C ALA A 339 -2.94 -8.97 -15.17
N LEU A 340 -2.52 -7.72 -15.31
CA LEU A 340 -2.27 -7.07 -16.59
C LEU A 340 -0.79 -6.68 -16.65
N GLU A 341 -0.14 -6.86 -17.78
CA GLU A 341 1.19 -6.29 -18.00
C GLU A 341 1.09 -4.89 -18.65
N VAL A 342 2.03 -4.00 -18.35
CA VAL A 342 2.06 -2.64 -18.93
C VAL A 342 2.06 -2.71 -20.47
N SER A 343 2.72 -3.73 -21.05
CA SER A 343 2.79 -3.98 -22.49
C SER A 343 1.45 -4.33 -23.13
N GLU A 344 0.46 -4.75 -22.34
CA GLU A 344 -0.88 -5.11 -22.82
C GLU A 344 -1.82 -3.90 -22.92
N LEU A 345 -1.40 -2.73 -22.41
CA LEU A 345 -2.12 -1.48 -22.56
C LEU A 345 -1.91 -0.92 -23.97
N LYS A 346 -3.00 -0.49 -24.61
CA LYS A 346 -2.96 0.08 -25.95
C LYS A 346 -3.39 1.54 -25.94
N PRO A 347 -2.86 2.38 -26.86
CA PRO A 347 -3.43 3.69 -27.12
C PRO A 347 -4.94 3.58 -27.38
N GLY A 348 -5.73 4.40 -26.68
CA GLY A 348 -7.19 4.36 -26.70
C GLY A 348 -7.82 3.63 -25.51
N ASP A 349 -7.08 2.79 -24.78
CA ASP A 349 -7.62 2.08 -23.61
C ASP A 349 -8.02 3.07 -22.51
N LEU A 350 -9.21 2.90 -21.92
CA LEU A 350 -9.60 3.64 -20.74
C LEU A 350 -9.07 2.97 -19.46
N ILE A 351 -8.27 3.73 -18.70
CA ILE A 351 -7.70 3.27 -17.43
C ILE A 351 -8.04 4.20 -16.28
N VAL A 352 -8.06 3.64 -15.08
CA VAL A 352 -8.00 4.39 -13.83
C VAL A 352 -6.64 4.14 -13.17
N VAL A 353 -6.04 5.21 -12.69
CA VAL A 353 -4.75 5.19 -12.01
C VAL A 353 -4.94 5.75 -10.62
N SER A 354 -4.73 4.93 -9.61
CA SER A 354 -4.41 5.44 -8.27
C SER A 354 -2.92 5.72 -8.23
N SER A 355 -2.56 6.90 -7.77
CA SER A 355 -1.18 7.38 -7.77
C SER A 355 -0.89 8.17 -6.52
N THR A 356 0.36 8.15 -6.09
CA THR A 356 0.87 9.09 -5.09
C THR A 356 1.24 10.40 -5.77
N LYS A 357 0.98 11.53 -5.09
CA LYS A 357 1.34 12.85 -5.59
C LYS A 357 2.85 13.06 -5.39
N GLY A 358 3.61 12.97 -6.47
CA GLY A 358 5.03 13.31 -6.49
C GLY A 358 5.28 14.83 -6.54
N ASN A 359 6.56 15.21 -6.58
CA ASN A 359 6.98 16.62 -6.68
C ASN A 359 6.54 17.29 -7.99
N ASP A 360 6.38 16.52 -9.07
CA ASP A 360 5.87 17.00 -10.36
C ASP A 360 4.38 16.67 -10.49
N PRO A 361 3.48 17.65 -10.58
CA PRO A 361 2.04 17.39 -10.72
C PRO A 361 1.66 16.75 -12.06
N SER A 362 2.51 16.79 -13.08
CA SER A 362 2.29 16.18 -14.41
C SER A 362 2.81 14.75 -14.51
N ARG A 363 3.64 14.31 -13.55
CA ARG A 363 4.23 12.98 -13.50
C ARG A 363 3.74 12.23 -12.25
N LEU A 364 3.18 11.06 -12.47
CA LEU A 364 2.57 10.24 -11.45
C LEU A 364 3.32 8.95 -11.23
N THR A 365 3.42 8.54 -9.97
CA THR A 365 3.85 7.20 -9.63
C THR A 365 2.60 6.36 -9.36
N ALA A 366 2.36 5.37 -10.22
CA ALA A 366 1.19 4.51 -10.12
C ALA A 366 1.33 3.52 -8.97
N VAL A 367 0.22 3.39 -8.25
CA VAL A 367 -0.01 2.44 -7.17
C VAL A 367 -0.79 1.25 -7.72
N THR A 368 -1.92 1.58 -8.34
CA THR A 368 -2.80 0.61 -8.99
C THR A 368 -3.21 1.19 -10.32
N VAL A 369 -3.09 0.39 -11.38
CA VAL A 369 -3.63 0.70 -12.69
C VAL A 369 -4.70 -0.34 -13.00
N VAL A 370 -5.91 0.11 -13.28
CA VAL A 370 -6.99 -0.79 -13.70
C VAL A 370 -7.48 -0.40 -15.08
N ALA A 371 -7.42 -1.37 -16.00
CA ALA A 371 -7.86 -1.24 -17.39
C ALA A 371 -9.19 -1.97 -17.63
N GLY A 372 -9.83 -1.72 -18.78
CA GLY A 372 -11.10 -2.34 -19.16
C GLY A 372 -12.33 -1.59 -18.64
N LEU A 373 -12.22 -0.27 -18.52
CA LEU A 373 -13.31 0.61 -18.07
C LEU A 373 -14.13 1.19 -19.23
N ASP A 374 -13.98 0.68 -20.45
CA ASP A 374 -14.55 1.28 -21.66
C ASP A 374 -16.08 1.38 -21.60
N ALA A 375 -16.75 0.38 -21.03
CA ALA A 375 -18.19 0.38 -20.80
C ALA A 375 -18.66 1.51 -19.86
N LEU A 376 -17.76 2.02 -19.00
CA LEU A 376 -18.02 3.12 -18.08
C LEU A 376 -17.70 4.50 -18.68
N LEU A 377 -17.12 4.57 -19.88
CA LEU A 377 -16.71 5.84 -20.49
C LEU A 377 -17.84 6.88 -20.55
N PRO A 378 -19.08 6.57 -20.98
CA PRO A 378 -20.16 7.56 -21.00
C PRO A 378 -20.49 8.10 -19.60
N THR A 379 -20.54 7.20 -18.61
CA THR A 379 -20.79 7.55 -17.20
C THR A 379 -19.67 8.43 -16.66
N LEU A 380 -18.42 8.09 -16.95
CA LEU A 380 -17.24 8.85 -16.52
C LEU A 380 -17.18 10.22 -17.18
N GLN A 381 -17.48 10.34 -18.47
CA GLN A 381 -17.54 11.64 -19.16
C GLN A 381 -18.62 12.56 -18.57
N ASN A 382 -19.81 12.04 -18.29
CA ASN A 382 -20.87 12.81 -17.64
C ASN A 382 -20.47 13.29 -16.22
N ARG A 383 -19.70 12.46 -15.49
CA ARG A 383 -19.18 12.84 -14.17
C ARG A 383 -18.01 13.81 -14.24
N ALA A 384 -17.15 13.69 -15.25
CA ALA A 384 -16.08 14.66 -15.51
C ALA A 384 -16.68 16.05 -15.80
N ALA A 385 -17.71 16.12 -16.65
CA ALA A 385 -18.41 17.36 -16.98
C ALA A 385 -19.07 18.02 -15.75
N SER A 386 -19.49 17.23 -14.77
CA SER A 386 -20.08 17.72 -13.51
C SER A 386 -19.06 17.92 -12.37
N GLY A 387 -17.76 17.75 -12.64
CA GLY A 387 -16.70 17.91 -11.63
C GLY A 387 -16.72 16.86 -10.52
N ARG A 388 -17.39 15.73 -10.74
CA ARG A 388 -17.58 14.63 -9.76
C ARG A 388 -16.67 13.42 -10.05
N LEU A 389 -15.64 13.61 -10.85
CA LEU A 389 -14.60 12.60 -11.12
C LEU A 389 -13.51 12.68 -10.04
N GLY A 390 -13.08 11.55 -9.49
CA GLY A 390 -11.97 11.54 -8.51
C GLY A 390 -12.10 10.48 -7.41
N SER A 391 -11.25 10.61 -6.39
CA SER A 391 -11.22 9.75 -5.21
C SER A 391 -12.57 9.76 -4.47
N GLY A 392 -12.97 8.61 -3.92
CA GLY A 392 -14.27 8.46 -3.27
C GLY A 392 -15.49 8.32 -4.21
N MET A 393 -15.30 8.20 -5.52
CA MET A 393 -16.41 8.01 -6.47
C MET A 393 -17.23 6.75 -6.16
N ASP A 394 -18.54 6.92 -5.98
CA ASP A 394 -19.48 5.82 -5.89
C ASP A 394 -20.00 5.45 -7.29
N LEU A 395 -19.51 4.33 -7.83
CA LEU A 395 -20.01 3.71 -9.06
C LEU A 395 -21.22 2.78 -8.80
N GLY A 396 -21.99 3.09 -7.77
CA GLY A 396 -23.09 2.30 -7.24
C GLY A 396 -22.63 1.13 -6.37
N LEU A 397 -21.32 0.88 -6.24
CA LEU A 397 -20.76 -0.20 -5.42
C LEU A 397 -20.55 0.25 -3.97
N PRO A 398 -20.88 -0.59 -2.96
CA PRO A 398 -20.59 -0.25 -1.58
C PRO A 398 -19.08 -0.03 -1.41
N GLY A 399 -18.71 1.14 -0.88
CA GLY A 399 -17.33 1.44 -0.51
C GLY A 399 -16.40 1.96 -1.61
N GLY A 400 -16.91 2.32 -2.80
CA GLY A 400 -16.11 2.90 -3.90
C GLY A 400 -14.91 2.06 -4.30
N LEU A 401 -15.18 1.01 -5.06
CA LEU A 401 -14.24 -0.01 -5.55
C LEU A 401 -13.04 0.53 -6.36
N LEU A 402 -13.06 1.79 -6.75
CA LEU A 402 -11.96 2.47 -7.45
C LEU A 402 -11.22 3.48 -6.55
N ASP A 403 -11.56 3.52 -5.27
CA ASP A 403 -10.85 4.27 -4.24
C ASP A 403 -9.75 3.36 -3.69
N PHE A 404 -8.70 3.19 -4.50
CA PHE A 404 -7.54 2.35 -4.21
C PHE A 404 -6.62 3.03 -3.19
N GLY A 405 -7.20 3.36 -2.03
CA GLY A 405 -6.55 4.07 -0.96
C GLY A 405 -5.49 3.24 -0.23
N ILE A 406 -5.02 3.79 0.88
CA ILE A 406 -3.96 3.27 1.72
C ILE A 406 -4.09 1.75 1.96
N GLY A 407 -3.01 0.99 1.67
CA GLY A 407 -2.93 -0.45 1.92
C GLY A 407 -2.91 -0.78 3.42
N LEU A 408 -3.37 -1.98 3.79
CA LEU A 408 -3.24 -2.47 5.17
C LEU A 408 -1.77 -2.86 5.42
N PRO A 409 -1.25 -2.66 6.65
CA PRO A 409 0.07 -3.17 7.02
C PRO A 409 0.19 -4.70 6.92
#